data_AF-A0A6A5KHZ1-F1
#
_entry.id   AF-A0A6A5KHZ1-F1
#
_cell.length_a   1.000
_cell.length_b   1.000
_cell.length_c   1.000
_cell.angle_alpha   90.00
_cell.angle_beta   90.00
_cell.angle_gamma   90.00
#
_symmetry.space_group_name_H-M   'P 1'
#
loop_
_entity.id
_entity.type
_entity.pdbx_description
1 polymer ?
#
loop_
_entity_poly.entity_id
_entity_poly.type
_entity_poly.pdbx_seq_one_letter_code
_entity_poly.pdbx_strand_id
1 'polypeptide(L)'
;MAPAQAYHGPTALSFSKYAPQQQRKVASADNMIPSREQAAATNSGSHVVSGVAQQNANVQLASPQPQVLKDEVDKHGAEFSRTVSTTVTNTHRLLELIRASMPDTTGLPVDMQWNELEHLFAAAKGVKTALPVSLEKQRDDMSLYHTSKLNEAVRDMHEELSNSHKKVDVQQNLILEHQPAFQEYEAQTAGKLKDLEDLKERVSRLTLEKGNFRTEIDRYVQLLEQEQSTKAENHGKVADLQAELEMLADAKKQLLAEVDTLRKEVVDLQGKMNDAEKEITDRFTAELKSTADLLMKESQKTTALNAMISQLEGVESTARLEADKAKKENVMLNERYNSQAAEHSKSFVKVNEQTKQIEALNVDVGRFQEENAHLKLRLNKLTDLEKQIMELNEANSKLSAQTTKLTSELEVAQGAASSAHSEAGSLLEKLESLGQEVKHLGSENTKLKATIDELEAAKVDGGPSTSVNEAAVRDYEDKIFKLETSKNQWENLAKLSYIEYKEILPTYQMAEHHRKDALEKEEMIEDLERKLTEAEAAQLNGMAIAGGDTGYWKAKYETLLATVGG
;
A
#
# COMPACT_ATOMS: atom_id res chain seq x y z
N MET A 1 31.23 0.80 32.69
CA MET A 1 31.89 1.74 33.63
C MET A 1 32.50 0.92 34.77
N ALA A 2 33.75 1.23 35.17
CA ALA A 2 34.40 0.80 36.43
C ALA A 2 34.55 -0.72 36.74
N PRO A 3 35.48 -1.12 37.63
CA PRO A 3 36.78 -0.52 37.94
C PRO A 3 37.95 -1.52 37.74
N ALA A 4 39.19 -1.06 37.99
CA ALA A 4 40.40 -1.86 37.86
C ALA A 4 40.78 -2.61 39.16
N GLN A 5 41.68 -3.60 39.04
CA GLN A 5 42.65 -3.90 40.10
C GLN A 5 43.99 -4.34 39.50
N ALA A 6 45.08 -4.12 40.24
CA ALA A 6 46.46 -4.40 39.83
C ALA A 6 47.05 -5.58 40.60
N TYR A 7 48.12 -6.18 40.08
CA TYR A 7 48.82 -7.31 40.71
C TYR A 7 50.32 -7.01 40.92
N HIS A 8 50.93 -7.61 41.95
CA HIS A 8 52.29 -7.30 42.42
C HIS A 8 53.21 -8.54 42.51
N GLY A 9 54.40 -8.47 41.91
CA GLY A 9 55.58 -9.30 42.21
C GLY A 9 55.47 -10.80 41.87
N PRO A 10 56.51 -11.61 42.18
CA PRO A 10 57.86 -11.29 42.71
C PRO A 10 58.84 -10.86 41.59
N THR A 11 59.99 -10.19 41.79
CA THR A 11 61.06 -10.19 42.83
C THR A 11 62.15 -11.25 42.60
N ALA A 12 63.42 -10.82 42.61
CA ALA A 12 64.67 -11.55 42.29
C ALA A 12 64.89 -11.86 40.78
N LEU A 13 66.11 -11.79 40.22
CA LEU A 13 67.38 -11.25 40.73
C LEU A 13 68.26 -10.69 39.58
N SER A 14 69.28 -9.91 39.95
CA SER A 14 70.29 -9.25 39.10
C SER A 14 70.77 -9.98 37.83
N PHE A 15 70.88 -9.26 36.70
CA PHE A 15 72.13 -9.04 35.92
C PHE A 15 71.88 -8.53 34.47
N SER A 16 72.06 -7.22 34.21
CA SER A 16 72.73 -6.70 32.99
C SER A 16 72.98 -5.18 33.14
N LYS A 17 73.96 -4.63 32.40
CA LYS A 17 74.38 -3.21 32.49
C LYS A 17 74.09 -2.43 31.21
N TYR A 18 73.05 -1.61 31.23
CA TYR A 18 72.91 -0.44 30.34
C TYR A 18 72.95 0.84 31.19
N ALA A 19 73.99 1.66 31.07
CA ALA A 19 74.02 3.11 31.34
C ALA A 19 75.45 3.69 31.12
N PRO A 20 75.61 4.95 30.67
CA PRO A 20 76.93 5.56 30.43
C PRO A 20 77.30 6.72 31.38
N GLN A 21 78.56 7.17 31.25
CA GLN A 21 79.13 8.51 31.57
C GLN A 21 79.72 8.87 32.96
N GLN A 22 80.85 9.61 32.85
CA GLN A 22 81.40 10.70 33.70
C GLN A 22 82.17 10.47 35.03
N GLN A 23 83.51 10.41 34.89
CA GLN A 23 84.53 11.38 35.39
C GLN A 23 84.99 11.53 36.87
N ARG A 24 86.32 11.80 36.98
CA ARG A 24 87.14 12.40 38.10
C ARG A 24 87.49 11.49 39.30
N LYS A 25 88.76 11.08 39.47
CA LYS A 25 89.95 11.74 40.14
C LYS A 25 90.12 11.21 41.60
N VAL A 26 91.30 11.02 42.22
CA VAL A 26 92.75 11.07 41.83
C VAL A 26 93.58 10.36 42.94
N ALA A 27 94.69 9.67 42.61
CA ALA A 27 95.90 9.52 43.47
C ALA A 27 97.04 8.73 42.78
N SER A 28 98.29 9.00 43.21
CA SER A 28 99.61 8.48 42.79
C SER A 28 99.85 6.96 43.02
N ALA A 29 100.95 6.32 42.61
CA ALA A 29 102.24 6.78 42.05
C ALA A 29 102.94 5.71 41.16
N ASP A 30 104.08 6.11 40.55
CA ASP A 30 105.24 5.30 40.11
C ASP A 30 105.03 4.02 39.29
N ASN A 31 105.15 4.17 37.96
CA ASN A 31 106.37 3.79 37.23
C ASN A 31 106.33 4.27 35.77
N MET A 32 107.35 5.00 35.31
CA MET A 32 107.49 5.39 33.90
C MET A 32 108.54 4.51 33.20
N ILE A 33 108.10 3.75 32.18
CA ILE A 33 108.99 3.19 31.15
C ILE A 33 108.37 3.47 29.78
N PRO A 34 108.84 4.49 29.04
CA PRO A 34 108.41 4.75 27.67
C PRO A 34 109.32 4.04 26.65
N SER A 35 108.74 3.56 25.55
CA SER A 35 109.46 3.14 24.34
C SER A 35 108.54 3.44 23.14
N ARG A 36 108.63 4.61 22.50
CA ARG A 36 109.73 5.13 21.65
C ARG A 36 109.67 4.46 20.26
N GLU A 37 108.89 4.98 19.32
CA GLU A 37 109.10 6.18 18.46
C GLU A 37 109.75 5.81 17.12
N GLN A 38 109.63 6.73 16.16
CA GLN A 38 110.26 6.68 14.85
C GLN A 38 111.78 6.88 14.95
N ALA A 39 112.54 6.11 14.17
CA ALA A 39 113.79 6.55 13.56
C ALA A 39 113.67 6.26 12.06
N ALA A 40 113.74 7.21 11.13
CA ALA A 40 114.72 8.29 10.94
C ALA A 40 116.10 7.75 10.54
N ALA A 41 116.58 8.16 9.37
CA ALA A 41 117.95 7.93 8.94
C ALA A 41 118.91 8.82 9.76
N THR A 42 120.11 8.32 10.06
CA THR A 42 121.35 9.11 9.96
C THR A 42 122.61 8.27 10.19
N ASN A 43 123.68 8.70 9.50
CA ASN A 43 125.08 8.76 9.95
C ASN A 43 125.90 7.51 10.31
N SER A 44 127.11 7.52 9.74
CA SER A 44 128.41 7.20 10.35
C SER A 44 128.63 5.77 10.88
N GLY A 45 129.69 5.06 10.52
CA GLY A 45 130.89 5.47 9.77
C GLY A 45 132.09 5.74 10.69
N SER A 46 133.05 4.82 10.65
CA SER A 46 134.43 4.97 11.10
C SER A 46 135.26 4.12 10.11
N HIS A 47 136.33 4.56 9.44
CA HIS A 47 137.42 5.48 9.81
C HIS A 47 138.36 4.86 10.85
N VAL A 48 139.68 5.11 10.70
CA VAL A 48 140.78 4.53 11.51
C VAL A 48 140.90 2.99 11.24
N VAL A 49 142.07 2.34 11.14
CA VAL A 49 143.41 2.64 11.68
C VAL A 49 144.52 2.60 10.62
N SER A 50 145.18 3.75 10.43
CA SER A 50 146.53 3.85 9.86
C SER A 50 147.56 3.27 10.83
N GLY A 51 148.53 2.44 10.39
CA GLY A 51 149.36 1.74 11.40
C GLY A 51 150.72 1.10 11.04
N VAL A 52 151.25 1.18 9.81
CA VAL A 52 152.58 0.58 9.48
C VAL A 52 153.49 1.57 8.74
N ALA A 53 153.73 2.73 9.36
CA ALA A 53 154.52 3.81 8.77
C ALA A 53 155.37 4.60 9.81
N GLN A 54 155.79 3.97 10.91
CA GLN A 54 156.53 4.70 11.97
C GLN A 54 157.55 3.91 12.81
N GLN A 55 157.93 2.68 12.43
CA GLN A 55 158.93 1.88 13.14
C GLN A 55 160.18 1.61 12.29
N ASN A 56 161.01 2.64 12.09
CA ASN A 56 162.43 2.46 11.72
C ASN A 56 163.34 3.67 12.02
N ALA A 57 162.89 4.64 12.82
CA ALA A 57 163.68 5.83 13.15
C ALA A 57 164.89 5.53 14.07
N ASN A 58 164.76 4.56 14.97
CA ASN A 58 165.75 4.32 16.03
C ASN A 58 167.05 3.64 15.54
N VAL A 59 167.03 2.97 14.38
CA VAL A 59 168.21 2.27 13.83
C VAL A 59 169.26 3.25 13.30
N GLN A 60 168.86 4.44 12.85
CA GLN A 60 169.79 5.43 12.28
C GLN A 60 170.59 6.22 13.33
N LEU A 61 170.14 6.25 14.59
CA LEU A 61 170.78 7.02 15.67
C LEU A 61 172.05 6.37 16.24
N ALA A 62 172.26 5.06 16.02
CA ALA A 62 173.40 4.32 16.59
C ALA A 62 174.73 4.49 15.82
N SER A 63 174.69 5.01 14.59
CA SER A 63 175.86 5.02 13.68
C SER A 63 176.98 6.04 14.02
N PRO A 64 176.70 7.31 14.41
CA PRO A 64 177.76 8.32 14.56
C PRO A 64 178.47 8.33 15.92
N GLN A 65 177.87 7.77 16.98
CA GLN A 65 178.42 7.84 18.34
C GLN A 65 179.84 7.26 18.50
N PRO A 66 180.20 6.06 17.98
CA PRO A 66 181.56 5.53 18.16
C PRO A 66 182.63 6.37 17.47
N GLN A 67 182.28 7.13 16.42
CA GLN A 67 183.20 8.04 15.73
C GLN A 67 183.53 9.25 16.63
N VAL A 68 182.51 9.89 17.18
CA VAL A 68 182.66 11.08 18.05
C VAL A 68 183.45 10.74 19.33
N LEU A 69 183.13 9.61 19.96
CA LEU A 69 183.83 9.13 21.15
C LEU A 69 185.32 8.86 20.89
N LYS A 70 185.68 8.40 19.69
CA LYS A 70 187.07 8.22 19.29
C LYS A 70 187.79 9.57 19.15
N ASP A 71 187.22 10.50 18.40
CA ASP A 71 187.84 11.80 18.13
C ASP A 71 188.05 12.61 19.43
N GLU A 72 187.13 12.49 20.40
CA GLU A 72 187.24 13.13 21.72
C GLU A 72 188.28 12.46 22.63
N VAL A 73 188.40 11.12 22.59
CA VAL A 73 189.47 10.36 23.26
C VAL A 73 190.85 10.69 22.69
N ASP A 74 191.02 10.66 21.36
CA ASP A 74 192.29 10.96 20.70
C ASP A 74 192.73 12.41 20.99
N LYS A 75 191.78 13.37 21.00
CA LYS A 75 192.01 14.76 21.39
C LYS A 75 192.50 14.88 22.84
N HIS A 76 191.79 14.31 23.82
CA HIS A 76 192.20 14.42 25.22
C HIS A 76 193.50 13.67 25.54
N GLY A 77 193.76 12.53 24.87
CA GLY A 77 195.04 11.83 24.94
C GLY A 77 196.21 12.68 24.41
N ALA A 78 195.97 13.45 23.34
CA ALA A 78 196.94 14.41 22.80
C ALA A 78 197.13 15.64 23.70
N GLU A 79 196.06 16.22 24.25
CA GLU A 79 196.12 17.35 25.18
C GLU A 79 196.88 16.99 26.47
N PHE A 80 196.58 15.82 27.07
CA PHE A 80 197.30 15.31 28.25
C PHE A 80 198.78 15.06 27.92
N SER A 81 199.07 14.35 26.83
CA SER A 81 200.44 14.08 26.37
C SER A 81 201.24 15.36 26.15
N ARG A 82 200.63 16.39 25.54
CA ARG A 82 201.25 17.68 25.29
C ARG A 82 201.53 18.43 26.59
N THR A 83 200.52 18.53 27.46
CA THR A 83 200.59 19.26 28.73
C THR A 83 201.68 18.68 29.64
N VAL A 84 201.67 17.36 29.86
CA VAL A 84 202.72 16.68 30.66
C VAL A 84 204.09 16.92 30.06
N SER A 85 204.24 16.80 28.73
CA SER A 85 205.54 17.03 28.08
C SER A 85 206.02 18.48 28.23
N THR A 86 205.15 19.49 28.12
CA THR A 86 205.55 20.90 28.35
C THR A 86 205.90 21.19 29.80
N THR A 87 205.16 20.64 30.76
CA THR A 87 205.44 20.85 32.19
C THR A 87 206.77 20.22 32.58
N VAL A 88 207.07 19.00 32.11
CA VAL A 88 208.36 18.34 32.31
C VAL A 88 209.51 19.12 31.67
N THR A 89 209.37 19.59 30.43
CA THR A 89 210.42 20.39 29.78
C THR A 89 210.68 21.71 30.54
N ASN A 90 209.63 22.34 31.07
CA ASN A 90 209.78 23.55 31.86
C ASN A 90 210.42 23.31 33.24
N THR A 91 210.10 22.20 33.94
CA THR A 91 210.76 21.87 35.21
C THR A 91 212.22 21.45 35.01
N HIS A 92 212.54 20.68 33.96
CA HIS A 92 213.92 20.35 33.59
C HIS A 92 214.75 21.62 33.35
N ARG A 93 214.20 22.58 32.58
CA ARG A 93 214.85 23.86 32.30
C ARG A 93 214.98 24.77 33.54
N LEU A 94 214.02 24.74 34.45
CA LEU A 94 214.11 25.42 35.76
C LEU A 94 215.21 24.80 36.63
N LEU A 95 215.32 23.47 36.66
CA LEU A 95 216.37 22.76 37.41
C LEU A 95 217.76 23.00 36.82
N GLU A 96 217.91 23.09 35.50
CA GLU A 96 219.16 23.52 34.85
C GLU A 96 219.55 24.96 35.21
N LEU A 97 218.57 25.88 35.26
CA LEU A 97 218.81 27.26 35.71
C LEU A 97 219.20 27.35 37.19
N ILE A 98 218.63 26.50 38.06
CA ILE A 98 219.04 26.37 39.47
C ILE A 98 220.47 25.80 39.55
N ARG A 99 220.79 24.77 38.77
CA ARG A 99 222.13 24.17 38.71
C ARG A 99 223.20 25.14 38.18
N ALA A 100 222.82 26.05 37.28
CA ALA A 100 223.70 27.07 36.73
C ALA A 100 223.87 28.33 37.60
N SER A 101 223.04 28.52 38.64
CA SER A 101 223.04 29.73 39.49
C SER A 101 223.66 29.55 40.88
N MET A 102 224.07 28.34 41.26
CA MET A 102 224.82 28.08 42.50
C MET A 102 226.15 27.35 42.25
N PRO A 103 227.23 28.08 41.94
CA PRO A 103 228.58 27.56 42.13
C PRO A 103 228.89 27.44 43.64
N ASP A 104 229.61 26.39 44.01
CA ASP A 104 230.16 26.13 45.35
C ASP A 104 229.17 26.11 46.53
N THR A 105 228.28 25.11 46.56
CA THR A 105 227.99 24.39 47.82
C THR A 105 227.54 22.95 47.56
N THR A 106 228.11 21.99 48.30
CA THR A 106 227.74 20.57 48.21
C THR A 106 226.39 20.31 48.88
N GLY A 107 225.53 19.41 48.41
CA GLY A 107 225.66 18.53 47.23
C GLY A 107 224.83 17.25 47.40
N LEU A 108 223.60 17.36 47.92
CA LEU A 108 222.76 16.22 48.34
C LEU A 108 221.24 16.42 48.13
N PRO A 109 220.62 17.58 48.43
CA PRO A 109 219.16 17.73 48.29
C PRO A 109 218.65 17.69 46.85
N VAL A 110 219.45 18.18 45.90
CA VAL A 110 219.06 18.36 44.49
C VAL A 110 218.98 17.02 43.75
N ASP A 111 219.93 16.10 43.98
CA ASP A 111 219.96 14.80 43.29
C ASP A 111 218.85 13.85 43.80
N MET A 112 218.35 14.03 45.03
CA MET A 112 217.13 13.35 45.49
C MET A 112 215.90 13.79 44.68
N GLN A 113 215.71 15.10 44.50
CA GLN A 113 214.62 15.65 43.69
C GLN A 113 214.75 15.24 42.22
N TRP A 114 215.98 15.06 41.70
CA TRP A 114 216.22 14.55 40.36
C TRP A 114 215.70 13.12 40.18
N ASN A 115 216.11 12.21 41.07
CA ASN A 115 215.67 10.81 41.03
C ASN A 115 214.15 10.67 41.17
N GLU A 116 213.52 11.50 42.00
CA GLU A 116 212.06 11.52 42.16
C GLU A 116 211.34 12.03 40.89
N LEU A 117 211.93 13.01 40.19
CA LEU A 117 211.44 13.47 38.88
C LEU A 117 211.59 12.41 37.78
N GLU A 118 212.71 11.68 37.75
CA GLU A 118 212.89 10.55 36.81
C GLU A 118 211.91 9.41 37.11
N HIS A 119 211.62 9.13 38.39
CA HIS A 119 210.63 8.13 38.76
C HIS A 119 209.21 8.52 38.33
N LEU A 120 208.84 9.80 38.46
CA LEU A 120 207.60 10.37 37.93
C LEU A 120 207.57 10.33 36.39
N PHE A 121 208.69 10.58 35.72
CA PHE A 121 208.78 10.49 34.25
C PHE A 121 208.61 9.06 33.74
N ALA A 122 209.20 8.07 34.43
CA ALA A 122 208.99 6.65 34.14
C ALA A 122 207.52 6.24 34.33
N ALA A 123 206.88 6.68 35.42
CA ALA A 123 205.45 6.44 35.66
C ALA A 123 204.56 7.09 34.59
N ALA A 124 204.79 8.36 34.25
CA ALA A 124 204.05 9.07 33.20
C ALA A 124 204.22 8.42 31.81
N LYS A 125 205.42 7.92 31.50
CA LYS A 125 205.69 7.15 30.27
C LYS A 125 204.94 5.82 30.26
N GLY A 126 204.84 5.13 31.40
CA GLY A 126 204.02 3.92 31.57
C GLY A 126 202.52 4.19 31.35
N VAL A 127 201.98 5.25 31.95
CA VAL A 127 200.59 5.69 31.72
C VAL A 127 200.33 6.00 30.25
N LYS A 128 201.26 6.70 29.58
CA LYS A 128 201.18 7.02 28.15
C LYS A 128 201.10 5.77 27.26
N THR A 129 201.74 4.67 27.65
CA THR A 129 201.64 3.39 26.91
C THR A 129 200.42 2.55 27.28
N ALA A 130 199.91 2.64 28.51
CA ALA A 130 198.80 1.81 28.98
C ALA A 130 197.42 2.36 28.60
N LEU A 131 197.25 3.70 28.60
CA LEU A 131 195.95 4.34 28.41
C LEU A 131 195.28 4.01 27.05
N PRO A 132 195.99 4.03 25.89
CA PRO A 132 195.36 3.69 24.60
C PRO A 132 194.84 2.26 24.55
N VAL A 133 195.60 1.29 25.10
CA VAL A 133 195.24 -0.13 25.12
C VAL A 133 194.00 -0.37 25.99
N SER A 134 193.87 0.35 27.10
CA SER A 134 192.68 0.25 27.97
C SER A 134 191.42 0.80 27.28
N LEU A 135 191.54 1.89 26.52
CA LEU A 135 190.42 2.52 25.83
C LEU A 135 190.01 1.75 24.56
N GLU A 136 190.98 1.17 23.84
CA GLU A 136 190.72 0.24 22.74
C GLU A 136 189.98 -1.02 23.22
N LYS A 137 190.39 -1.61 24.36
CA LYS A 137 189.63 -2.72 24.95
C LYS A 137 188.20 -2.30 25.32
N GLN A 138 188.02 -1.15 25.97
CA GLN A 138 186.69 -0.66 26.34
C GLN A 138 185.79 -0.39 25.12
N ARG A 139 186.35 0.09 24.00
CA ARG A 139 185.65 0.20 22.71
C ARG A 139 185.16 -1.16 22.24
N ASP A 140 186.01 -2.18 22.27
CA ASP A 140 185.68 -3.49 21.73
C ASP A 140 184.66 -4.23 22.60
N ASP A 141 184.79 -4.17 23.93
CA ASP A 141 183.79 -4.69 24.88
C ASP A 141 182.41 -4.01 24.67
N MET A 142 182.38 -2.68 24.48
CA MET A 142 181.14 -1.94 24.19
C MET A 142 180.55 -2.27 22.81
N SER A 143 181.39 -2.44 21.78
CA SER A 143 180.98 -2.83 20.43
C SER A 143 180.32 -4.21 20.42
N LEU A 144 180.88 -5.16 21.17
CA LEU A 144 180.32 -6.49 21.36
C LEU A 144 178.97 -6.45 22.09
N TYR A 145 178.85 -5.63 23.14
CA TYR A 145 177.59 -5.42 23.86
C TYR A 145 176.49 -4.84 22.95
N HIS A 146 176.78 -3.76 22.20
CA HIS A 146 175.82 -3.16 21.27
C HIS A 146 175.42 -4.13 20.16
N THR A 147 176.37 -4.88 19.59
CA THR A 147 176.10 -5.88 18.54
C THR A 147 175.24 -7.03 19.08
N SER A 148 175.49 -7.48 20.31
CA SER A 148 174.65 -8.47 20.98
C SER A 148 173.23 -7.97 21.18
N LYS A 149 173.05 -6.76 21.74
CA LYS A 149 171.72 -6.18 22.02
C LYS A 149 170.93 -5.84 20.75
N LEU A 150 171.60 -5.48 19.65
CA LEU A 150 170.95 -5.24 18.36
C LEU A 150 170.48 -6.57 17.73
N ASN A 151 171.30 -7.63 17.79
CA ASN A 151 170.92 -8.97 17.33
C ASN A 151 169.80 -9.61 18.17
N GLU A 152 169.74 -9.28 19.47
CA GLU A 152 168.65 -9.65 20.39
C GLU A 152 167.35 -8.96 19.96
N ALA A 153 167.35 -7.62 19.83
CA ALA A 153 166.17 -6.87 19.37
C ALA A 153 165.69 -7.25 17.95
N VAL A 154 166.60 -7.60 17.04
CA VAL A 154 166.25 -8.11 15.70
C VAL A 154 165.58 -9.49 15.77
N ARG A 155 165.98 -10.35 16.72
CA ARG A 155 165.32 -11.63 16.97
C ARG A 155 163.93 -11.42 17.56
N ASP A 156 163.81 -10.57 18.57
CA ASP A 156 162.54 -10.25 19.23
C ASP A 156 161.51 -9.72 18.22
N MET A 157 161.91 -8.78 17.35
CA MET A 157 161.05 -8.27 16.25
C MET A 157 160.68 -9.37 15.24
N HIS A 158 161.56 -10.33 14.97
CA HIS A 158 161.27 -11.43 14.06
C HIS A 158 160.30 -12.45 14.67
N GLU A 159 160.42 -12.73 15.97
CA GLU A 159 159.49 -13.56 16.73
C GLU A 159 158.12 -12.87 16.88
N GLU A 160 158.08 -11.57 17.16
CA GLU A 160 156.84 -10.77 17.19
C GLU A 160 156.14 -10.77 15.82
N LEU A 161 156.88 -10.53 14.73
CA LEU A 161 156.33 -10.60 13.36
C LEU A 161 155.84 -12.01 13.00
N SER A 162 156.56 -13.05 13.39
CA SER A 162 156.13 -14.45 13.22
C SER A 162 154.83 -14.75 13.98
N ASN A 163 154.70 -14.24 15.21
CA ASN A 163 153.51 -14.41 16.02
C ASN A 163 152.33 -13.56 15.53
N SER A 164 152.60 -12.38 14.95
CA SER A 164 151.60 -11.56 14.26
C SER A 164 151.02 -12.26 13.04
N HIS A 165 151.87 -12.83 12.17
CA HIS A 165 151.39 -13.63 11.03
C HIS A 165 150.56 -14.84 11.47
N LYS A 166 151.03 -15.64 12.43
CA LYS A 166 150.23 -16.76 12.99
C LYS A 166 148.87 -16.32 13.52
N LYS A 167 148.79 -15.13 14.14
CA LYS A 167 147.53 -14.57 14.63
C LYS A 167 146.59 -14.18 13.48
N VAL A 168 147.12 -13.59 12.41
CA VAL A 168 146.35 -13.30 11.19
C VAL A 168 145.86 -14.60 10.53
N ASP A 169 146.71 -15.61 10.41
CA ASP A 169 146.34 -16.93 9.85
C ASP A 169 145.22 -17.59 10.66
N VAL A 170 145.32 -17.57 12.00
CA VAL A 170 144.25 -18.09 12.89
C VAL A 170 142.96 -17.29 12.75
N GLN A 171 143.01 -15.96 12.65
CA GLN A 171 141.83 -15.13 12.42
C GLN A 171 141.21 -15.37 11.05
N GLN A 172 142.01 -15.52 10.00
CA GLN A 172 141.55 -15.80 8.64
C GLN A 172 140.91 -17.20 8.55
N ASN A 173 141.51 -18.21 9.17
CA ASN A 173 140.93 -19.55 9.25
C ASN A 173 139.60 -19.55 10.00
N LEU A 174 139.50 -18.82 11.12
CA LEU A 174 138.23 -18.70 11.88
C LEU A 174 137.13 -18.00 11.07
N ILE A 175 137.48 -16.99 10.26
CA ILE A 175 136.53 -16.34 9.34
C ILE A 175 136.06 -17.32 8.26
N LEU A 176 136.97 -18.11 7.69
CA LEU A 176 136.66 -19.14 6.69
C LEU A 176 135.84 -20.31 7.26
N GLU A 177 136.00 -20.65 8.54
CA GLU A 177 135.20 -21.66 9.25
C GLU A 177 133.80 -21.13 9.62
N HIS A 178 133.69 -19.85 10.01
CA HIS A 178 132.40 -19.22 10.26
C HIS A 178 131.56 -19.01 9.00
N GLN A 179 132.17 -18.80 7.83
CA GLN A 179 131.45 -18.54 6.57
C GLN A 179 130.44 -19.65 6.17
N PRO A 180 130.79 -20.95 6.12
CA PRO A 180 129.81 -22.01 5.85
C PRO A 180 128.78 -22.15 6.97
N ALA A 181 129.14 -21.93 8.24
CA ALA A 181 128.19 -21.97 9.36
C ALA A 181 127.12 -20.86 9.24
N PHE A 182 127.50 -19.66 8.79
CA PHE A 182 126.55 -18.60 8.46
C PHE A 182 125.66 -18.95 7.27
N GLN A 183 126.20 -19.58 6.22
CA GLN A 183 125.41 -20.02 5.05
C GLN A 183 124.44 -21.16 5.39
N GLU A 184 124.83 -22.11 6.26
CA GLU A 184 123.93 -23.15 6.76
C GLU A 184 122.84 -22.56 7.67
N TYR A 185 123.18 -21.59 8.52
CA TYR A 185 122.20 -20.85 9.31
C TYR A 185 121.22 -20.05 8.43
N GLU A 186 121.70 -19.38 7.37
CA GLU A 186 120.88 -18.66 6.41
C GLU A 186 119.94 -19.62 5.66
N ALA A 187 120.44 -20.75 5.16
CA ALA A 187 119.60 -21.77 4.51
C ALA A 187 118.54 -22.36 5.47
N GLN A 188 118.92 -22.66 6.72
CA GLN A 188 117.99 -23.20 7.72
C GLN A 188 116.95 -22.16 8.17
N THR A 189 117.33 -20.88 8.26
CA THR A 189 116.39 -19.80 8.62
C THR A 189 115.49 -19.40 7.45
N ALA A 190 115.97 -19.42 6.21
CA ALA A 190 115.14 -19.20 5.02
C ALA A 190 113.98 -20.22 4.91
N GLY A 191 114.25 -21.50 5.19
CA GLY A 191 113.20 -22.53 5.30
C GLY A 191 112.16 -22.18 6.37
N LYS A 192 112.60 -21.94 7.61
CA LYS A 192 111.73 -21.57 8.74
C LYS A 192 110.94 -20.28 8.51
N LEU A 193 111.52 -19.31 7.80
CA LEU A 193 110.88 -18.02 7.50
C LEU A 193 109.79 -18.19 6.43
N LYS A 194 110.02 -19.07 5.45
CA LYS A 194 108.96 -19.51 4.53
C LYS A 194 107.86 -20.29 5.25
N ASP A 195 108.20 -21.23 6.13
CA ASP A 195 107.21 -21.98 6.91
C ASP A 195 106.32 -21.05 7.75
N LEU A 196 106.89 -19.96 8.29
CA LEU A 196 106.16 -18.91 9.00
C LEU A 196 105.26 -18.07 8.07
N GLU A 197 105.67 -17.82 6.83
CA GLU A 197 104.85 -17.11 5.84
C GLU A 197 103.68 -17.99 5.34
N ASP A 198 103.94 -19.24 4.98
CA ASP A 198 102.93 -20.24 4.62
C ASP A 198 101.92 -20.45 5.78
N LEU A 199 102.41 -20.49 7.04
CA LEU A 199 101.56 -20.58 8.23
C LEU A 199 100.73 -19.29 8.46
N LYS A 200 101.32 -18.11 8.25
CA LYS A 200 100.62 -16.81 8.34
C LYS A 200 99.54 -16.69 7.27
N GLU A 201 99.79 -17.16 6.04
CA GLU A 201 98.78 -17.22 4.99
C GLU A 201 97.65 -18.19 5.39
N ARG A 202 98.00 -19.38 5.88
CA ARG A 202 97.01 -20.37 6.36
C ARG A 202 96.14 -19.83 7.50
N VAL A 203 96.72 -19.13 8.48
CA VAL A 203 95.97 -18.46 9.56
C VAL A 203 95.06 -17.37 9.00
N SER A 204 95.50 -16.63 7.98
CA SER A 204 94.70 -15.59 7.32
C SER A 204 93.51 -16.19 6.56
N ARG A 205 93.72 -17.27 5.79
CA ARG A 205 92.66 -18.02 5.10
C ARG A 205 91.65 -18.60 6.09
N LEU A 206 92.10 -19.29 7.14
CA LEU A 206 91.23 -19.83 8.19
C LEU A 206 90.44 -18.74 8.95
N THR A 207 91.01 -17.54 9.09
CA THR A 207 90.31 -16.40 9.70
C THR A 207 89.21 -15.86 8.78
N LEU A 208 89.46 -15.80 7.46
CA LEU A 208 88.45 -15.45 6.45
C LEU A 208 87.33 -16.50 6.41
N GLU A 209 87.67 -17.79 6.33
CA GLU A 209 86.71 -18.90 6.35
C GLU A 209 85.84 -18.87 7.61
N LYS A 210 86.42 -18.64 8.79
CA LYS A 210 85.68 -18.45 10.04
C LYS A 210 84.72 -17.24 9.99
N GLY A 211 85.10 -16.16 9.31
CA GLY A 211 84.23 -15.01 9.05
C GLY A 211 83.07 -15.34 8.11
N ASN A 212 83.34 -16.09 7.05
CA ASN A 212 82.34 -16.57 6.09
C ASN A 212 81.33 -17.50 6.76
N PHE A 213 81.80 -18.54 7.47
CA PHE A 213 80.93 -19.46 8.22
C PHE A 213 80.08 -18.74 9.28
N ARG A 214 80.62 -17.72 9.94
CA ARG A 214 79.82 -16.90 10.87
C ARG A 214 78.71 -16.14 10.15
N THR A 215 79.03 -15.49 9.04
CA THR A 215 78.06 -14.75 8.20
C THR A 215 76.98 -15.67 7.64
N GLU A 216 77.34 -16.92 7.32
CA GLU A 216 76.43 -17.95 6.84
C GLU A 216 75.54 -18.52 7.94
N ILE A 217 76.07 -18.74 9.15
CA ILE A 217 75.27 -19.06 10.35
C ILE A 217 74.30 -17.92 10.66
N ASP A 218 74.75 -16.67 10.67
CA ASP A 218 73.91 -15.49 10.94
C ASP A 218 72.77 -15.38 9.89
N ARG A 219 73.05 -15.70 8.61
CA ARG A 219 72.01 -15.83 7.55
C ARG A 219 71.03 -16.97 7.82
N TYR A 220 71.50 -18.15 8.23
CA TYR A 220 70.61 -19.28 8.53
C TYR A 220 69.73 -19.01 9.76
N VAL A 221 70.23 -18.27 10.76
CA VAL A 221 69.41 -17.78 11.88
C VAL A 221 68.32 -16.83 11.39
N GLN A 222 68.65 -15.84 10.56
CA GLN A 222 67.66 -14.91 10.00
C GLN A 222 66.58 -15.62 9.18
N LEU A 223 66.95 -16.61 8.35
CA LEU A 223 65.98 -17.41 7.60
C LEU A 223 65.07 -18.25 8.53
N LEU A 224 65.62 -18.79 9.62
CA LEU A 224 64.87 -19.59 10.59
C LEU A 224 63.94 -18.72 11.46
N GLU A 225 64.34 -17.50 11.81
CA GLU A 225 63.48 -16.49 12.43
C GLU A 225 62.35 -16.04 11.49
N GLN A 226 62.66 -15.85 10.20
CA GLN A 226 61.66 -15.52 9.17
C GLN A 226 60.63 -16.65 9.01
N GLU A 227 61.07 -17.92 8.90
CA GLU A 227 60.18 -19.08 8.81
C GLU A 227 59.36 -19.31 10.08
N GLN A 228 59.89 -18.98 11.27
CA GLN A 228 59.08 -18.98 12.49
C GLN A 228 58.01 -17.88 12.49
N SER A 229 58.34 -16.69 11.97
CA SER A 229 57.41 -15.57 11.83
C SER A 229 56.27 -15.88 10.84
N THR A 230 56.60 -16.36 9.63
CA THR A 230 55.59 -16.76 8.63
C THR A 230 54.75 -17.94 9.11
N LYS A 231 55.33 -18.90 9.84
CA LYS A 231 54.58 -19.98 10.48
C LYS A 231 53.62 -19.48 11.55
N ALA A 232 54.03 -18.52 12.38
CA ALA A 232 53.15 -17.90 13.38
C ALA A 232 51.99 -17.12 12.73
N GLU A 233 52.28 -16.34 11.69
CA GLU A 233 51.27 -15.63 10.89
C GLU A 233 50.27 -16.60 10.24
N ASN A 234 50.76 -17.71 9.67
CA ASN A 234 49.92 -18.74 9.07
C ASN A 234 49.11 -19.53 10.12
N HIS A 235 49.63 -19.72 11.34
CA HIS A 235 48.83 -20.27 12.43
C HIS A 235 47.72 -19.31 12.90
N GLY A 236 47.96 -17.99 12.87
CA GLY A 236 46.91 -16.98 13.04
C GLY A 236 45.80 -17.13 11.99
N LYS A 237 46.16 -17.07 10.71
CA LYS A 237 45.21 -17.24 9.58
C LYS A 237 44.42 -18.55 9.64
N VAL A 238 45.03 -19.64 10.09
CA VAL A 238 44.34 -20.94 10.27
C VAL A 238 43.35 -20.89 11.44
N ALA A 239 43.67 -20.20 12.54
CA ALA A 239 42.73 -20.00 13.63
C ALA A 239 41.56 -19.07 13.23
N ASP A 240 41.84 -18.00 12.49
CA ASP A 240 40.82 -17.09 11.94
C ASP A 240 39.85 -17.83 11.00
N LEU A 241 40.39 -18.58 10.04
CA LEU A 241 39.60 -19.42 9.12
C LEU A 241 38.82 -20.54 9.84
N GLN A 242 39.36 -21.08 10.93
CA GLN A 242 38.65 -22.06 11.75
C GLN A 242 37.44 -21.41 12.47
N ALA A 243 37.61 -20.20 13.00
CA ALA A 243 36.51 -19.44 13.61
C ALA A 243 35.44 -19.03 12.60
N GLU A 244 35.84 -18.60 11.38
CA GLU A 244 34.89 -18.35 10.28
C GLU A 244 34.10 -19.60 9.89
N LEU A 245 34.77 -20.77 9.81
CA LEU A 245 34.14 -22.05 9.48
C LEU A 245 33.17 -22.50 10.59
N GLU A 246 33.51 -22.29 11.86
CA GLU A 246 32.63 -22.58 13.00
C GLU A 246 31.39 -21.66 13.02
N MET A 247 31.56 -20.34 12.79
CA MET A 247 30.44 -19.41 12.61
C MET A 247 29.54 -19.80 11.42
N LEU A 248 30.13 -20.20 10.28
CA LEU A 248 29.38 -20.66 9.12
C LEU A 248 28.63 -21.98 9.39
N ALA A 249 29.20 -22.87 10.18
CA ALA A 249 28.57 -24.12 10.60
C ALA A 249 27.37 -23.86 11.53
N ASP A 250 27.45 -22.89 12.44
CA ASP A 250 26.34 -22.50 13.31
C ASP A 250 25.25 -21.73 12.57
N ALA A 251 25.60 -20.81 11.66
CA ALA A 251 24.64 -20.17 10.76
C ALA A 251 23.89 -21.21 9.91
N LYS A 252 24.59 -22.25 9.42
CA LYS A 252 23.96 -23.38 8.73
C LYS A 252 23.01 -24.19 9.62
N LYS A 253 23.33 -24.42 10.90
CA LYS A 253 22.41 -25.08 11.85
C LYS A 253 21.13 -24.24 12.06
N GLN A 254 21.27 -22.93 12.20
CA GLN A 254 20.15 -22.00 12.36
C GLN A 254 19.24 -21.99 11.13
N LEU A 255 19.80 -21.83 9.93
CA LEU A 255 19.04 -21.87 8.67
C LEU A 255 18.32 -23.22 8.44
N LEU A 256 18.90 -24.34 8.86
CA LEU A 256 18.22 -25.64 8.79
C LEU A 256 17.03 -25.72 9.75
N ALA A 257 17.17 -25.20 10.98
CA ALA A 257 16.08 -25.14 11.95
C ALA A 257 14.95 -24.19 11.50
N GLU A 258 15.28 -23.08 10.84
CA GLU A 258 14.33 -22.16 10.21
C GLU A 258 13.58 -22.84 9.06
N VAL A 259 14.29 -23.51 8.14
CA VAL A 259 13.68 -24.29 7.03
C VAL A 259 12.73 -25.37 7.55
N ASP A 260 13.10 -26.11 8.60
CA ASP A 260 12.23 -27.12 9.21
C ASP A 260 11.09 -26.54 10.08
N THR A 261 11.13 -25.23 10.37
CA THR A 261 10.01 -24.49 10.99
C THR A 261 9.05 -24.02 9.91
N LEU A 262 9.54 -23.34 8.87
CA LEU A 262 8.76 -22.91 7.70
C LEU A 262 8.05 -24.10 7.02
N ARG A 263 8.69 -25.27 6.94
CA ARG A 263 8.06 -26.51 6.45
C ARG A 263 6.84 -26.94 7.27
N LYS A 264 6.86 -26.78 8.60
CA LYS A 264 5.71 -27.08 9.46
C LYS A 264 4.61 -26.05 9.26
N GLU A 265 4.96 -24.77 9.19
CA GLU A 265 3.99 -23.70 8.93
C GLU A 265 3.28 -23.88 7.59
N VAL A 266 3.99 -24.29 6.53
CA VAL A 266 3.40 -24.64 5.23
C VAL A 266 2.44 -25.83 5.34
N VAL A 267 2.79 -26.89 6.08
CA VAL A 267 1.90 -28.04 6.31
C VAL A 267 0.66 -27.65 7.12
N ASP A 268 0.81 -26.85 8.17
CA ASP A 268 -0.30 -26.35 9.00
C ASP A 268 -1.22 -25.41 8.22
N LEU A 269 -0.68 -24.56 7.35
CA LEU A 269 -1.44 -23.70 6.44
C LEU A 269 -2.17 -24.52 5.38
N GLN A 270 -1.54 -25.54 4.81
CA GLN A 270 -2.18 -26.43 3.83
C GLN A 270 -3.27 -27.30 4.48
N GLY A 271 -3.10 -27.71 5.73
CA GLY A 271 -4.16 -28.33 6.54
C GLY A 271 -5.37 -27.42 6.70
N LYS A 272 -5.15 -26.18 7.19
CA LYS A 272 -6.20 -25.16 7.33
C LYS A 272 -6.90 -24.83 6.00
N MET A 273 -6.16 -24.82 4.90
CA MET A 273 -6.71 -24.61 3.56
C MET A 273 -7.66 -25.74 3.16
N ASN A 274 -7.24 -27.00 3.35
CA ASN A 274 -8.07 -28.16 3.05
C ASN A 274 -9.33 -28.22 3.94
N ASP A 275 -9.21 -27.88 5.22
CA ASP A 275 -10.35 -27.81 6.15
C ASP A 275 -11.34 -26.70 5.75
N ALA A 276 -10.85 -25.54 5.32
CA ALA A 276 -11.68 -24.44 4.84
C ALA A 276 -12.34 -24.74 3.49
N GLU A 277 -11.61 -25.35 2.54
CA GLU A 277 -12.17 -25.82 1.26
C GLU A 277 -13.27 -26.85 1.48
N LYS A 278 -13.07 -27.76 2.45
CA LYS A 278 -14.09 -28.71 2.88
C LYS A 278 -15.29 -28.01 3.51
N GLU A 279 -15.11 -27.06 4.44
CA GLU A 279 -16.24 -26.35 5.06
C GLU A 279 -17.06 -25.58 4.01
N ILE A 280 -16.39 -24.94 3.04
CA ILE A 280 -17.03 -24.26 1.91
C ILE A 280 -17.81 -25.28 1.06
N THR A 281 -17.24 -26.45 0.77
CA THR A 281 -17.90 -27.52 -0.01
C THR A 281 -19.11 -28.11 0.72
N ASP A 282 -18.99 -28.36 2.04
CA ASP A 282 -20.07 -28.87 2.88
C ASP A 282 -21.22 -27.84 2.99
N ARG A 283 -20.90 -26.54 3.16
CA ARG A 283 -21.87 -25.43 3.13
C ARG A 283 -22.60 -25.33 1.79
N PHE A 284 -21.87 -25.29 0.67
CA PHE A 284 -22.47 -25.24 -0.66
C PHE A 284 -23.36 -26.47 -0.92
N THR A 285 -22.92 -27.66 -0.51
CA THR A 285 -23.72 -28.90 -0.66
C THR A 285 -25.02 -28.84 0.15
N ALA A 286 -24.98 -28.29 1.36
CA ALA A 286 -26.17 -28.07 2.19
C ALA A 286 -27.12 -27.02 1.60
N GLU A 287 -26.59 -25.92 1.06
CA GLU A 287 -27.38 -24.86 0.41
C GLU A 287 -28.01 -25.32 -0.91
N LEU A 288 -27.27 -26.08 -1.74
CA LEU A 288 -27.77 -26.67 -2.99
C LEU A 288 -28.87 -27.70 -2.70
N LYS A 289 -28.75 -28.47 -1.61
CA LYS A 289 -29.84 -29.34 -1.14
C LYS A 289 -31.06 -28.54 -0.64
N SER A 290 -30.85 -27.51 0.18
CA SER A 290 -31.92 -26.66 0.71
C SER A 290 -32.71 -25.96 -0.40
N THR A 291 -32.01 -25.42 -1.40
CA THR A 291 -32.63 -24.79 -2.58
C THR A 291 -33.33 -25.80 -3.49
N ALA A 292 -32.83 -27.03 -3.64
CA ALA A 292 -33.54 -28.11 -4.32
C ALA A 292 -34.83 -28.53 -3.57
N ASP A 293 -34.80 -28.64 -2.25
CA ASP A 293 -35.97 -28.94 -1.41
C ASP A 293 -37.02 -27.81 -1.46
N LEU A 294 -36.60 -26.55 -1.59
CA LEU A 294 -37.50 -25.40 -1.82
C LEU A 294 -38.10 -25.42 -3.23
N LEU A 295 -37.28 -25.65 -4.26
CA LEU A 295 -37.74 -25.77 -5.65
C LEU A 295 -38.76 -26.91 -5.83
N MET A 296 -38.55 -28.03 -5.14
CA MET A 296 -39.51 -29.14 -5.12
C MET A 296 -40.86 -28.73 -4.50
N LYS A 297 -40.85 -27.95 -3.42
CA LYS A 297 -42.07 -27.43 -2.77
C LYS A 297 -42.81 -26.42 -3.64
N GLU A 298 -42.11 -25.50 -4.31
CA GLU A 298 -42.75 -24.56 -5.24
C GLU A 298 -43.25 -25.26 -6.51
N SER A 299 -42.56 -26.29 -7.00
CA SER A 299 -43.06 -27.16 -8.08
C SER A 299 -44.36 -27.90 -7.69
N GLN A 300 -44.42 -28.44 -6.47
CA GLN A 300 -45.62 -29.06 -5.92
C GLN A 300 -46.78 -28.05 -5.78
N LYS A 301 -46.52 -26.85 -5.24
CA LYS A 301 -47.51 -25.76 -5.18
C LYS A 301 -48.01 -25.36 -6.56
N THR A 302 -47.12 -25.20 -7.53
CA THR A 302 -47.46 -24.84 -8.92
C THR A 302 -48.34 -25.92 -9.56
N THR A 303 -48.03 -27.20 -9.30
CA THR A 303 -48.83 -28.34 -9.77
C THR A 303 -50.23 -28.35 -9.14
N ALA A 304 -50.32 -28.06 -7.84
CA ALA A 304 -51.59 -27.96 -7.12
C ALA A 304 -52.44 -26.76 -7.57
N LEU A 305 -51.81 -25.60 -7.81
CA LEU A 305 -52.48 -24.41 -8.36
C LEU A 305 -53.01 -24.66 -9.77
N ASN A 306 -52.23 -25.30 -10.65
CA ASN A 306 -52.69 -25.67 -11.99
C ASN A 306 -53.88 -26.64 -11.94
N ALA A 307 -53.86 -27.63 -11.04
CA ALA A 307 -55.00 -28.53 -10.84
C ALA A 307 -56.25 -27.77 -10.33
N MET A 308 -56.07 -26.79 -9.45
CA MET A 308 -57.16 -25.94 -8.95
C MET A 308 -57.71 -24.99 -10.05
N ILE A 309 -56.85 -24.46 -10.93
CA ILE A 309 -57.26 -23.68 -12.10
C ILE A 309 -58.12 -24.54 -13.03
N SER A 310 -57.67 -25.73 -13.43
CA SER A 310 -58.48 -26.61 -14.28
C SER A 310 -59.77 -27.12 -13.63
N GLN A 311 -59.81 -27.22 -12.30
CA GLN A 311 -61.06 -27.44 -11.58
C GLN A 311 -62.00 -26.23 -11.68
N LEU A 312 -61.49 -25.01 -11.52
CA LEU A 312 -62.26 -23.78 -11.65
C LEU A 312 -62.76 -23.55 -13.09
N GLU A 313 -61.95 -23.85 -14.11
CA GLU A 313 -62.36 -23.84 -15.53
C GLU A 313 -63.53 -24.82 -15.79
N GLY A 314 -63.47 -26.02 -15.20
CA GLY A 314 -64.56 -27.00 -15.25
C GLY A 314 -65.85 -26.54 -14.55
N VAL A 315 -65.72 -25.88 -13.39
CA VAL A 315 -66.85 -25.27 -12.67
C VAL A 315 -67.45 -24.10 -13.46
N GLU A 316 -66.61 -23.23 -14.06
CA GLU A 316 -67.08 -22.11 -14.87
C GLU A 316 -67.81 -22.60 -16.13
N SER A 317 -67.28 -23.61 -16.81
CA SER A 317 -67.93 -24.26 -17.95
C SER A 317 -69.31 -24.83 -17.57
N THR A 318 -69.41 -25.46 -16.40
CA THR A 318 -70.68 -25.96 -15.87
C THR A 318 -71.66 -24.82 -15.56
N ALA A 319 -71.20 -23.77 -14.88
CA ALA A 319 -72.02 -22.60 -14.55
C ALA A 319 -72.51 -21.84 -15.81
N ARG A 320 -71.70 -21.76 -16.86
CA ARG A 320 -72.11 -21.21 -18.17
C ARG A 320 -73.23 -22.04 -18.80
N LEU A 321 -73.14 -23.37 -18.76
CA LEU A 321 -74.20 -24.27 -19.25
C LEU A 321 -75.49 -24.14 -18.45
N GLU A 322 -75.42 -23.98 -17.13
CA GLU A 322 -76.58 -23.72 -16.28
C GLU A 322 -77.20 -22.34 -16.55
N ALA A 323 -76.39 -21.30 -16.75
CA ALA A 323 -76.87 -19.97 -17.13
C ALA A 323 -77.58 -19.98 -18.50
N ASP A 324 -77.02 -20.67 -19.50
CA ASP A 324 -77.66 -20.83 -20.81
C ASP A 324 -78.95 -21.67 -20.75
N LYS A 325 -79.02 -22.66 -19.84
CA LYS A 325 -80.25 -23.40 -19.56
C LYS A 325 -81.31 -22.49 -18.92
N ALA A 326 -80.96 -21.76 -17.86
CA ALA A 326 -81.87 -20.83 -17.18
C ALA A 326 -82.37 -19.72 -18.13
N LYS A 327 -81.51 -19.25 -19.04
CA LYS A 327 -81.87 -18.31 -20.11
C LYS A 327 -82.90 -18.89 -21.08
N LYS A 328 -82.75 -20.15 -21.51
CA LYS A 328 -83.74 -20.86 -22.35
C LYS A 328 -85.06 -21.08 -21.61
N GLU A 329 -85.00 -21.45 -20.32
CA GLU A 329 -86.20 -21.61 -19.47
C GLU A 329 -86.94 -20.29 -19.26
N ASN A 330 -86.22 -19.17 -19.09
CA ASN A 330 -86.80 -17.83 -19.01
C ASN A 330 -87.48 -17.41 -20.33
N VAL A 331 -86.86 -17.66 -21.49
CA VAL A 331 -87.49 -17.43 -22.81
C VAL A 331 -88.78 -18.25 -22.96
N MET A 332 -88.76 -19.55 -22.66
CA MET A 332 -89.98 -20.38 -22.72
C MET A 332 -91.07 -19.92 -21.72
N LEU A 333 -90.68 -19.41 -20.55
CA LEU A 333 -91.63 -18.87 -19.57
C LEU A 333 -92.25 -17.55 -20.05
N ASN A 334 -91.47 -16.68 -20.69
CA ASN A 334 -91.93 -15.45 -21.31
C ASN A 334 -92.86 -15.74 -22.50
N GLU A 335 -92.54 -16.71 -23.36
CA GLU A 335 -93.41 -17.19 -24.43
C GLU A 335 -94.76 -17.70 -23.90
N ARG A 336 -94.74 -18.49 -22.81
CA ARG A 336 -95.97 -18.93 -22.11
C ARG A 336 -96.76 -17.76 -21.54
N TYR A 337 -96.09 -16.79 -20.89
CA TYR A 337 -96.75 -15.62 -20.32
C TYR A 337 -97.40 -14.75 -21.41
N ASN A 338 -96.71 -14.50 -22.52
CA ASN A 338 -97.27 -13.77 -23.67
C ASN A 338 -98.43 -14.53 -24.33
N SER A 339 -98.34 -15.86 -24.42
CA SER A 339 -99.45 -16.70 -24.91
C SER A 339 -100.67 -16.60 -24.00
N GLN A 340 -100.46 -16.71 -22.67
CA GLN A 340 -101.53 -16.59 -21.68
C GLN A 340 -102.14 -15.17 -21.65
N ALA A 341 -101.34 -14.12 -21.81
CA ALA A 341 -101.81 -12.75 -21.93
C ALA A 341 -102.65 -12.54 -23.22
N ALA A 342 -102.29 -13.18 -24.33
CA ALA A 342 -103.08 -13.19 -25.55
C ALA A 342 -104.40 -13.95 -25.39
N GLU A 343 -104.40 -15.09 -24.68
CA GLU A 343 -105.63 -15.82 -24.34
C GLU A 343 -106.55 -15.03 -23.41
N HIS A 344 -106.00 -14.37 -22.37
CA HIS A 344 -106.77 -13.47 -21.50
C HIS A 344 -107.32 -12.25 -22.25
N SER A 345 -106.54 -11.66 -23.15
CA SER A 345 -107.03 -10.56 -24.02
C SER A 345 -108.19 -11.04 -24.92
N LYS A 346 -108.05 -12.21 -25.53
CA LYS A 346 -109.11 -12.84 -26.35
C LYS A 346 -110.35 -13.19 -25.54
N SER A 347 -110.19 -13.65 -24.29
CA SER A 347 -111.32 -13.94 -23.40
C SER A 347 -112.01 -12.65 -22.94
N PHE A 348 -111.25 -11.59 -22.65
CA PHE A 348 -111.78 -10.27 -22.30
C PHE A 348 -112.57 -9.64 -23.46
N VAL A 349 -112.05 -9.71 -24.70
CA VAL A 349 -112.79 -9.28 -25.90
C VAL A 349 -114.09 -10.06 -26.05
N LYS A 350 -114.09 -11.37 -25.81
CA LYS A 350 -115.31 -12.19 -25.84
C LYS A 350 -116.30 -11.78 -24.75
N VAL A 351 -115.85 -11.56 -23.51
CA VAL A 351 -116.70 -11.10 -22.41
C VAL A 351 -117.29 -9.73 -22.72
N ASN A 352 -116.51 -8.78 -23.23
CA ASN A 352 -116.98 -7.46 -23.65
C ASN A 352 -118.07 -7.55 -24.74
N GLU A 353 -117.91 -8.45 -25.72
CA GLU A 353 -118.93 -8.67 -26.75
C GLU A 353 -120.21 -9.33 -26.18
N GLN A 354 -120.08 -10.23 -25.21
CA GLN A 354 -121.22 -10.78 -24.47
C GLN A 354 -121.91 -9.70 -23.61
N THR A 355 -121.18 -8.75 -23.02
CA THR A 355 -121.74 -7.59 -22.32
C THR A 355 -122.59 -6.73 -23.25
N LYS A 356 -122.09 -6.38 -24.46
CA LYS A 356 -122.90 -5.65 -25.46
C LYS A 356 -124.16 -6.38 -25.88
N GLN A 357 -124.10 -7.72 -25.98
CA GLN A 357 -125.28 -8.54 -26.29
C GLN A 357 -126.31 -8.48 -25.14
N ILE A 358 -125.86 -8.46 -23.89
CA ILE A 358 -126.72 -8.26 -22.71
C ILE A 358 -127.28 -6.83 -22.67
N GLU A 359 -126.50 -5.81 -23.03
CA GLU A 359 -126.98 -4.42 -23.15
C GLU A 359 -128.05 -4.28 -24.23
N ALA A 360 -127.84 -4.86 -25.41
CA ALA A 360 -128.83 -4.90 -26.48
C ALA A 360 -130.13 -5.61 -26.06
N LEU A 361 -130.02 -6.76 -25.38
CA LEU A 361 -131.17 -7.47 -24.81
C LEU A 361 -131.88 -6.67 -23.71
N ASN A 362 -131.16 -5.89 -22.91
CA ASN A 362 -131.77 -4.95 -21.95
C ASN A 362 -132.55 -3.82 -22.65
N VAL A 363 -132.05 -3.31 -23.78
CA VAL A 363 -132.78 -2.32 -24.61
C VAL A 363 -134.03 -2.95 -25.23
N ASP A 364 -133.97 -4.19 -25.73
CA ASP A 364 -135.14 -4.93 -26.19
C ASP A 364 -136.16 -5.16 -25.06
N VAL A 365 -135.71 -5.55 -23.87
CA VAL A 365 -136.57 -5.69 -22.68
C VAL A 365 -137.21 -4.36 -22.29
N GLY A 366 -136.48 -3.25 -22.37
CA GLY A 366 -137.01 -1.90 -22.17
C GLY A 366 -138.14 -1.59 -23.15
N ARG A 367 -137.92 -1.78 -24.46
CA ARG A 367 -138.95 -1.58 -25.49
C ARG A 367 -140.18 -2.48 -25.24
N PHE A 368 -139.98 -3.75 -24.91
CA PHE A 368 -141.10 -4.65 -24.60
C PHE A 368 -141.84 -4.28 -23.31
N GLN A 369 -141.20 -3.64 -22.33
CA GLN A 369 -141.89 -3.07 -21.16
C GLN A 369 -142.73 -1.85 -21.54
N GLU A 370 -142.23 -0.97 -22.41
CA GLU A 370 -142.99 0.18 -22.95
C GLU A 370 -144.18 -0.28 -23.80
N GLU A 371 -143.99 -1.24 -24.71
CA GLU A 371 -145.07 -1.85 -25.50
C GLU A 371 -146.15 -2.48 -24.60
N ASN A 372 -145.75 -3.19 -23.54
CA ASN A 372 -146.67 -3.83 -22.60
C ASN A 372 -147.40 -2.79 -21.71
N ALA A 373 -146.74 -1.69 -21.33
CA ALA A 373 -147.39 -0.55 -20.67
C ALA A 373 -148.42 0.13 -21.58
N HIS A 374 -148.08 0.33 -22.86
CA HIS A 374 -149.00 0.87 -23.87
C HIS A 374 -150.18 -0.07 -24.14
N LEU A 375 -149.96 -1.40 -24.17
CA LEU A 375 -151.02 -2.40 -24.28
C LEU A 375 -151.95 -2.40 -23.05
N LYS A 376 -151.42 -2.26 -21.82
CA LYS A 376 -152.25 -2.07 -20.60
C LYS A 376 -153.10 -0.79 -20.68
N LEU A 377 -152.52 0.32 -21.12
CA LEU A 377 -153.24 1.59 -21.28
C LEU A 377 -154.36 1.45 -22.33
N ARG A 378 -154.09 0.71 -23.42
CA ARG A 378 -155.07 0.37 -24.46
C ARG A 378 -156.16 -0.59 -23.96
N LEU A 379 -155.84 -1.50 -23.03
CA LEU A 379 -156.80 -2.40 -22.37
C LEU A 379 -157.74 -1.63 -21.43
N ASN A 380 -157.21 -0.71 -20.62
CA ASN A 380 -158.03 0.16 -19.75
C ASN A 380 -159.02 0.99 -20.59
N LYS A 381 -158.56 1.53 -21.72
CA LYS A 381 -159.43 2.24 -22.68
C LYS A 381 -160.48 1.34 -23.33
N LEU A 382 -160.25 0.03 -23.39
CA LEU A 382 -161.23 -0.96 -23.82
C LEU A 382 -162.30 -1.18 -22.74
N THR A 383 -161.92 -1.28 -21.46
CA THR A 383 -162.89 -1.39 -20.35
C THR A 383 -163.75 -0.12 -20.18
N ASP A 384 -163.20 1.07 -20.48
CA ASP A 384 -164.00 2.31 -20.55
C ASP A 384 -165.05 2.26 -21.68
N LEU A 385 -164.69 1.67 -22.83
CA LEU A 385 -165.61 1.49 -23.96
C LEU A 385 -166.67 0.40 -23.68
N GLU A 386 -166.31 -0.68 -22.99
CA GLU A 386 -167.28 -1.70 -22.53
C GLU A 386 -168.30 -1.09 -21.54
N LYS A 387 -167.84 -0.23 -20.63
CA LYS A 387 -168.71 0.54 -19.73
C LYS A 387 -169.66 1.48 -20.50
N GLN A 388 -169.15 2.19 -21.52
CA GLN A 388 -169.99 3.00 -22.40
C GLN A 388 -171.02 2.15 -23.17
N ILE A 389 -170.64 0.97 -23.65
CA ILE A 389 -171.54 0.02 -24.34
C ILE A 389 -172.63 -0.51 -23.38
N MET A 390 -172.31 -0.75 -22.11
CA MET A 390 -173.31 -1.09 -21.09
C MET A 390 -174.32 0.04 -20.88
N GLU A 391 -173.84 1.28 -20.70
CA GLU A 391 -174.69 2.47 -20.54
C GLU A 391 -175.59 2.70 -21.77
N LEU A 392 -175.04 2.48 -22.98
CA LEU A 392 -175.78 2.58 -24.24
C LEU A 392 -176.83 1.46 -24.40
N ASN A 393 -176.52 0.23 -23.98
CA ASN A 393 -177.50 -0.88 -23.95
C ASN A 393 -178.61 -0.65 -22.91
N GLU A 394 -178.30 -0.07 -21.75
CA GLU A 394 -179.33 0.27 -20.77
C GLU A 394 -180.24 1.41 -21.27
N ALA A 395 -179.67 2.40 -21.98
CA ALA A 395 -180.45 3.42 -22.68
C ALA A 395 -181.33 2.81 -23.79
N ASN A 396 -180.80 1.89 -24.59
CA ASN A 396 -181.55 1.21 -25.65
C ASN A 396 -182.66 0.30 -25.10
N SER A 397 -182.43 -0.36 -23.96
CA SER A 397 -183.46 -1.10 -23.20
C SER A 397 -184.61 -0.18 -22.76
N LYS A 398 -184.30 1.00 -22.20
CA LYS A 398 -185.30 2.01 -21.81
C LYS A 398 -186.07 2.55 -23.02
N LEU A 399 -185.40 2.78 -24.16
CA LEU A 399 -186.05 3.17 -25.42
C LEU A 399 -186.99 2.09 -25.97
N SER A 400 -186.55 0.83 -25.93
CA SER A 400 -187.35 -0.32 -26.36
C SER A 400 -188.62 -0.47 -25.52
N ALA A 401 -188.52 -0.30 -24.20
CA ALA A 401 -189.66 -0.31 -23.28
C ALA A 401 -190.64 0.87 -23.53
N GLN A 402 -190.13 2.06 -23.86
CA GLN A 402 -190.98 3.18 -24.29
C GLN A 402 -191.68 2.88 -25.62
N THR A 403 -190.98 2.25 -26.57
CA THR A 403 -191.53 1.89 -27.88
C THR A 403 -192.67 0.88 -27.72
N THR A 404 -192.48 -0.20 -26.95
CA THR A 404 -193.55 -1.19 -26.71
C THR A 404 -194.76 -0.59 -26.00
N LYS A 405 -194.55 0.35 -25.06
CA LYS A 405 -195.64 1.11 -24.43
C LYS A 405 -196.43 1.94 -25.46
N LEU A 406 -195.73 2.72 -26.29
CA LEU A 406 -196.35 3.51 -27.36
C LEU A 406 -197.08 2.64 -28.40
N THR A 407 -196.57 1.45 -28.72
CA THR A 407 -197.28 0.49 -29.60
C THR A 407 -198.59 0.02 -28.97
N SER A 408 -198.61 -0.31 -27.68
CA SER A 408 -199.85 -0.69 -26.99
C SER A 408 -200.86 0.46 -26.86
N GLU A 409 -200.40 1.71 -26.71
CA GLU A 409 -201.25 2.90 -26.71
C GLU A 409 -201.83 3.18 -28.11
N LEU A 410 -201.07 2.88 -29.18
CA LEU A 410 -201.52 2.98 -30.57
C LEU A 410 -202.61 1.96 -30.89
N GLU A 411 -202.47 0.69 -30.50
CA GLU A 411 -203.49 -0.34 -30.73
C GLU A 411 -204.83 0.00 -30.05
N VAL A 412 -204.78 0.52 -28.81
CA VAL A 412 -205.98 0.98 -28.08
C VAL A 412 -206.64 2.16 -28.81
N ALA A 413 -205.86 3.14 -29.28
CA ALA A 413 -206.38 4.26 -30.05
C ALA A 413 -206.99 3.83 -31.41
N GLN A 414 -206.38 2.84 -32.08
CA GLN A 414 -206.84 2.33 -33.36
C GLN A 414 -208.12 1.49 -33.24
N GLY A 415 -208.29 0.76 -32.12
CA GLY A 415 -209.56 0.12 -31.76
C GLY A 415 -210.70 1.13 -31.54
N ALA A 416 -210.43 2.22 -30.79
CA ALA A 416 -211.39 3.29 -30.57
C ALA A 416 -211.80 4.01 -31.88
N ALA A 417 -210.82 4.31 -32.75
CA ALA A 417 -211.08 4.90 -34.07
C ALA A 417 -211.97 4.00 -34.97
N SER A 418 -211.76 2.68 -34.92
CA SER A 418 -212.56 1.72 -35.69
C SER A 418 -214.02 1.69 -35.24
N SER A 419 -214.27 1.77 -33.92
CA SER A 419 -215.63 1.87 -33.37
C SER A 419 -216.33 3.15 -33.84
N ALA A 420 -215.66 4.31 -33.69
CA ALA A 420 -216.21 5.60 -34.11
C ALA A 420 -216.52 5.67 -35.62
N HIS A 421 -215.73 4.99 -36.46
CA HIS A 421 -215.97 4.96 -37.90
C HIS A 421 -217.23 4.15 -38.28
N SER A 422 -217.51 3.05 -37.57
CA SER A 422 -218.76 2.28 -37.76
C SER A 422 -220.01 3.06 -37.32
N GLU A 423 -219.89 3.82 -36.23
CA GLU A 423 -220.98 4.64 -35.68
C GLU A 423 -221.29 5.83 -36.61
N ALA A 424 -220.25 6.49 -37.14
CA ALA A 424 -220.38 7.54 -38.17
C ALA A 424 -221.05 7.04 -39.46
N GLY A 425 -220.75 5.82 -39.91
CA GLY A 425 -221.43 5.20 -41.06
C GLY A 425 -222.94 5.06 -40.86
N SER A 426 -223.35 4.60 -39.67
CA SER A 426 -224.78 4.43 -39.31
C SER A 426 -225.56 5.75 -39.20
N LEU A 427 -224.85 6.87 -39.02
CA LEU A 427 -225.42 8.22 -38.99
C LEU A 427 -225.51 8.83 -40.39
N LEU A 428 -224.60 8.47 -41.31
CA LEU A 428 -224.60 8.95 -42.69
C LEU A 428 -225.81 8.43 -43.50
N GLU A 429 -226.13 7.14 -43.41
CA GLU A 429 -227.34 6.59 -44.07
C GLU A 429 -228.64 7.23 -43.52
N LYS A 430 -228.68 7.55 -42.22
CA LYS A 430 -229.80 8.28 -41.63
C LYS A 430 -229.88 9.72 -42.13
N LEU A 431 -228.75 10.40 -42.28
CA LEU A 431 -228.68 11.77 -42.78
C LEU A 431 -229.24 11.88 -44.21
N GLU A 432 -228.91 10.91 -45.08
CA GLU A 432 -229.39 10.89 -46.46
C GLU A 432 -230.89 10.55 -46.56
N SER A 433 -231.42 9.73 -45.63
CA SER A 433 -232.87 9.50 -45.51
C SER A 433 -233.64 10.77 -45.10
N LEU A 434 -233.18 11.51 -44.09
CA LEU A 434 -233.81 12.78 -43.67
C LEU A 434 -233.64 13.89 -44.71
N GLY A 435 -232.60 13.82 -45.55
CA GLY A 435 -232.38 14.78 -46.65
C GLY A 435 -233.50 14.83 -47.68
N GLN A 436 -234.33 13.77 -47.79
CA GLN A 436 -235.53 13.78 -48.63
C GLN A 436 -236.76 14.35 -47.90
N GLU A 437 -236.84 14.20 -46.58
CA GLU A 437 -237.97 14.69 -45.77
C GLU A 437 -237.85 16.20 -45.45
N VAL A 438 -236.63 16.73 -45.29
CA VAL A 438 -236.40 18.19 -45.13
C VAL A 438 -236.83 18.98 -46.37
N LYS A 439 -236.82 18.38 -47.57
CA LYS A 439 -237.42 18.97 -48.77
C LYS A 439 -238.95 19.03 -48.75
N HIS A 440 -239.60 18.19 -47.94
CA HIS A 440 -241.04 18.23 -47.71
C HIS A 440 -241.42 19.27 -46.63
N LEU A 441 -240.51 19.60 -45.72
CA LEU A 441 -240.68 20.60 -44.65
C LEU A 441 -240.24 22.03 -45.04
N GLY A 442 -240.21 22.36 -46.33
CA GLY A 442 -240.22 23.77 -46.78
C GLY A 442 -241.52 24.52 -46.43
N SER A 443 -242.54 23.83 -45.93
CA SER A 443 -243.89 24.30 -45.62
C SER A 443 -243.99 25.47 -44.64
N GLU A 444 -243.59 25.24 -43.38
CA GLU A 444 -244.33 25.86 -42.26
C GLU A 444 -243.60 26.94 -41.44
N ASN A 445 -242.29 26.81 -41.18
CA ASN A 445 -241.65 27.66 -40.17
C ASN A 445 -241.08 29.00 -40.69
N THR A 446 -241.77 29.57 -41.69
CA THR A 446 -241.69 31.00 -42.03
C THR A 446 -242.40 31.90 -41.00
N LYS A 447 -242.81 31.35 -39.84
CA LYS A 447 -243.67 32.00 -38.85
C LYS A 447 -243.05 32.26 -37.47
N LEU A 448 -241.89 31.68 -37.13
CA LEU A 448 -241.18 31.89 -35.85
C LEU A 448 -239.64 31.79 -36.06
N LYS A 449 -238.80 32.84 -36.04
CA LYS A 449 -238.91 34.30 -35.88
C LYS A 449 -239.57 34.83 -34.59
N ALA A 450 -238.81 34.91 -33.50
CA ALA A 450 -239.06 35.86 -32.40
C ALA A 450 -237.89 36.11 -31.42
N THR A 451 -237.07 35.11 -31.07
CA THR A 451 -236.18 35.14 -29.88
C THR A 451 -234.74 34.69 -30.22
N ILE A 452 -233.71 35.56 -30.12
CA ILE A 452 -232.84 35.86 -28.94
C ILE A 452 -231.81 34.74 -28.62
N ASP A 453 -230.50 34.89 -28.32
CA ASP A 453 -229.32 35.79 -28.58
C ASP A 453 -228.25 35.60 -27.41
N GLU A 454 -226.92 35.93 -27.58
CA GLU A 454 -225.79 36.26 -26.58
C GLU A 454 -224.46 35.33 -26.33
N LEU A 455 -223.14 35.72 -26.64
CA LEU A 455 -221.71 35.41 -26.01
C LEU A 455 -220.28 35.56 -26.81
N GLU A 456 -219.00 35.39 -26.22
CA GLU A 456 -217.55 35.54 -26.83
C GLU A 456 -216.28 34.72 -26.22
N ALA A 457 -214.94 34.98 -26.52
CA ALA A 457 -213.66 34.14 -26.28
C ALA A 457 -212.20 34.82 -26.00
N ALA A 458 -211.00 34.14 -26.21
CA ALA A 458 -209.60 34.41 -25.59
C ALA A 458 -208.24 34.37 -26.48
N LYS A 459 -206.96 34.46 -25.94
CA LYS A 459 -205.60 34.80 -26.63
C LYS A 459 -204.18 34.24 -26.01
N VAL A 460 -202.90 34.50 -26.54
CA VAL A 460 -201.47 33.86 -26.32
C VAL A 460 -200.15 34.77 -26.60
N ASP A 461 -198.75 34.54 -26.56
CA ASP A 461 -197.57 33.70 -25.96
C ASP A 461 -196.04 34.13 -26.37
N GLY A 462 -194.85 33.67 -25.78
CA GLY A 462 -193.39 33.62 -26.33
C GLY A 462 -192.01 34.05 -25.58
N GLY A 463 -190.74 33.56 -25.91
CA GLY A 463 -189.33 34.14 -25.51
C GLY A 463 -187.89 33.34 -25.53
N PRO A 464 -186.62 33.93 -25.75
CA PRO A 464 -185.21 33.27 -25.78
C PRO A 464 -183.83 34.03 -25.31
N SER A 465 -182.55 33.44 -25.26
CA SER A 465 -181.15 34.11 -24.98
C SER A 465 -179.73 33.31 -25.10
N THR A 466 -178.46 33.90 -25.13
CA THR A 466 -177.01 33.30 -25.26
C THR A 466 -175.66 34.16 -24.96
N SER A 467 -174.39 33.64 -24.70
CA SER A 467 -173.00 34.39 -24.58
C SER A 467 -171.58 33.61 -24.52
N VAL A 468 -170.32 34.24 -24.63
CA VAL A 468 -168.86 33.64 -24.69
C VAL A 468 -167.58 34.61 -24.35
N ASN A 469 -166.29 34.18 -24.03
CA ASN A 469 -164.95 34.98 -23.87
C ASN A 469 -163.50 34.23 -23.78
N GLU A 470 -162.24 34.84 -23.88
CA GLU A 470 -160.81 34.24 -23.74
C GLU A 470 -159.45 35.16 -23.63
N ALA A 471 -158.19 34.63 -23.28
CA ALA A 471 -156.72 34.93 -23.70
C ALA A 471 -155.50 35.52 -22.79
N ALA A 472 -154.14 35.17 -22.98
CA ALA A 472 -152.85 35.75 -22.33
C ALA A 472 -151.40 35.45 -22.95
N VAL A 473 -150.31 36.23 -22.67
CA VAL A 473 -149.01 36.22 -23.47
C VAL A 473 -147.58 36.13 -22.78
N ARG A 474 -146.65 37.14 -22.83
CA ARG A 474 -145.12 37.01 -22.95
C ARG A 474 -144.23 37.78 -21.91
N ASP A 475 -143.00 37.27 -21.62
CA ASP A 475 -141.94 37.90 -20.75
C ASP A 475 -140.43 37.48 -21.00
N TYR A 476 -140.06 36.82 -22.12
CA TYR A 476 -138.88 35.91 -22.13
C TYR A 476 -137.52 36.37 -22.73
N GLU A 477 -137.41 37.50 -23.42
CA GLU A 477 -136.29 37.73 -24.38
C GLU A 477 -134.99 38.29 -23.76
N ASP A 478 -135.06 39.07 -22.67
CA ASP A 478 -133.92 39.81 -22.09
C ASP A 478 -132.82 38.92 -21.45
N LYS A 479 -133.10 37.62 -21.30
CA LYS A 479 -132.27 36.69 -20.50
C LYS A 479 -131.06 36.11 -21.25
N ILE A 480 -131.03 36.21 -22.57
CA ILE A 480 -130.04 35.52 -23.43
C ILE A 480 -128.71 36.29 -23.49
N PHE A 481 -128.76 37.61 -23.69
CA PHE A 481 -127.58 38.44 -24.03
C PHE A 481 -126.43 38.40 -23.01
N LYS A 482 -126.72 38.16 -21.72
CA LYS A 482 -125.73 38.20 -20.63
C LYS A 482 -124.85 36.95 -20.51
N LEU A 483 -125.23 35.83 -21.14
CA LEU A 483 -124.46 34.57 -21.03
C LEU A 483 -123.30 34.47 -22.03
N GLU A 484 -123.46 35.09 -23.21
CA GLU A 484 -122.49 35.01 -24.31
C GLU A 484 -121.13 35.62 -23.96
N THR A 485 -121.13 36.77 -23.26
CA THR A 485 -119.93 37.58 -23.01
C THR A 485 -118.91 36.90 -22.08
N SER A 486 -119.37 36.09 -21.12
CA SER A 486 -118.51 35.47 -20.11
C SER A 486 -117.63 34.35 -20.69
N LYS A 487 -118.11 33.68 -21.75
CA LYS A 487 -117.43 32.53 -22.37
C LYS A 487 -116.07 32.90 -22.98
N ASN A 488 -116.00 34.02 -23.71
CA ASN A 488 -114.83 34.39 -24.51
C ASN A 488 -113.60 34.82 -23.69
N GLN A 489 -113.76 35.19 -22.42
CA GLN A 489 -112.64 35.64 -21.58
C GLN A 489 -111.77 34.47 -21.08
N TRP A 490 -112.38 33.32 -20.79
CA TRP A 490 -111.67 32.14 -20.28
C TRP A 490 -110.80 31.45 -21.34
N GLU A 491 -111.23 31.46 -22.60
CA GLU A 491 -110.49 30.81 -23.70
C GLU A 491 -109.12 31.44 -24.01
N ASN A 492 -108.90 32.73 -23.71
CA ASN A 492 -107.64 33.40 -24.02
C ASN A 492 -106.57 33.19 -22.94
N LEU A 493 -106.96 33.12 -21.66
CA LEU A 493 -106.04 32.85 -20.55
C LEU A 493 -105.39 31.47 -20.65
N ALA A 494 -106.14 30.45 -21.09
CA ALA A 494 -105.64 29.09 -21.27
C ALA A 494 -104.64 28.93 -22.43
N LYS A 495 -104.63 29.86 -23.40
CA LYS A 495 -103.77 29.78 -24.61
C LYS A 495 -102.39 30.38 -24.38
N LEU A 496 -102.26 31.37 -23.49
CA LEU A 496 -100.98 32.04 -23.19
C LEU A 496 -100.06 31.18 -22.30
N SER A 497 -100.56 30.65 -21.19
CA SER A 497 -99.78 29.88 -20.21
C SER A 497 -99.16 28.59 -20.78
N TYR A 498 -99.80 27.98 -21.78
CA TYR A 498 -99.28 26.78 -22.45
C TYR A 498 -98.08 27.07 -23.37
N ILE A 499 -97.95 28.29 -23.90
CA ILE A 499 -96.82 28.68 -24.76
C ILE A 499 -95.59 28.92 -23.90
N GLU A 500 -95.72 29.69 -22.82
CA GLU A 500 -94.64 30.06 -21.90
C GLU A 500 -93.98 28.83 -21.25
N TYR A 501 -94.78 27.83 -20.83
CA TYR A 501 -94.27 26.55 -20.33
C TYR A 501 -93.45 25.77 -21.38
N LYS A 502 -93.86 25.84 -22.65
CA LYS A 502 -93.23 25.08 -23.74
C LYS A 502 -91.85 25.61 -24.13
N GLU A 503 -91.61 26.91 -23.97
CA GLU A 503 -90.32 27.54 -24.31
C GLU A 503 -89.24 27.33 -23.22
N ILE A 504 -89.63 27.17 -21.95
CA ILE A 504 -88.70 27.01 -20.82
C ILE A 504 -88.20 25.57 -20.67
N LEU A 505 -88.96 24.58 -21.15
CA LEU A 505 -88.68 23.15 -20.96
C LEU A 505 -87.26 22.67 -21.40
N PRO A 506 -86.70 23.10 -22.55
CA PRO A 506 -85.35 22.66 -22.97
C PRO A 506 -84.24 23.19 -22.05
N THR A 507 -84.39 24.43 -21.56
CA THR A 507 -83.44 25.06 -20.63
C THR A 507 -83.37 24.30 -19.30
N TYR A 508 -84.52 23.82 -18.82
CA TYR A 508 -84.61 22.99 -17.62
C TYR A 508 -83.87 21.65 -17.78
N GLN A 509 -83.99 21.02 -18.96
CA GLN A 509 -83.30 19.76 -19.28
C GLN A 509 -81.77 19.92 -19.36
N MET A 510 -81.27 21.02 -19.93
CA MET A 510 -79.82 21.30 -19.92
C MET A 510 -79.30 21.59 -18.50
N ALA A 511 -80.05 22.34 -17.69
CA ALA A 511 -79.67 22.61 -16.30
C ALA A 511 -79.58 21.31 -15.47
N GLU A 512 -80.51 20.37 -15.66
CA GLU A 512 -80.48 19.08 -14.97
C GLU A 512 -79.36 18.15 -15.48
N HIS A 513 -78.98 18.21 -16.76
CA HIS A 513 -77.79 17.49 -17.26
C HIS A 513 -76.51 18.03 -16.62
N HIS A 514 -76.32 19.36 -16.60
CA HIS A 514 -75.16 19.97 -15.96
C HIS A 514 -75.09 19.70 -14.45
N ARG A 515 -76.24 19.54 -13.78
CA ARG A 515 -76.30 19.12 -12.36
C ARG A 515 -75.80 17.70 -12.13
N LYS A 516 -76.01 16.77 -13.08
CA LYS A 516 -75.44 15.41 -13.01
C LYS A 516 -73.95 15.41 -13.30
N ASP A 517 -73.54 16.08 -14.38
CA ASP A 517 -72.15 16.28 -14.77
C ASP A 517 -71.27 16.84 -13.64
N ALA A 518 -71.82 17.67 -12.77
CA ALA A 518 -71.13 18.19 -11.59
C ALA A 518 -70.95 17.12 -10.51
N LEU A 519 -72.05 16.42 -10.13
CA LEU A 519 -72.02 15.38 -9.10
C LEU A 519 -71.08 14.22 -9.45
N GLU A 520 -71.07 13.77 -10.70
CA GLU A 520 -70.17 12.71 -11.18
C GLU A 520 -68.68 13.14 -11.16
N LYS A 521 -68.39 14.45 -11.20
CA LYS A 521 -67.04 14.99 -11.06
C LYS A 521 -66.65 15.20 -9.59
N GLU A 522 -67.59 15.58 -8.74
CA GLU A 522 -67.40 15.67 -7.28
C GLU A 522 -67.00 14.29 -6.70
N GLU A 523 -67.72 13.22 -7.07
CA GLU A 523 -67.43 11.83 -6.66
C GLU A 523 -66.02 11.36 -7.13
N MET A 524 -65.60 11.79 -8.32
CA MET A 524 -64.25 11.51 -8.83
C MET A 524 -63.16 12.33 -8.10
N ILE A 525 -63.47 13.53 -7.59
CA ILE A 525 -62.55 14.32 -6.76
C ILE A 525 -62.37 13.65 -5.39
N GLU A 526 -63.46 13.26 -4.72
CA GLU A 526 -63.40 12.57 -3.41
C GLU A 526 -62.55 11.27 -3.48
N ASP A 527 -62.69 10.48 -4.55
CA ASP A 527 -61.89 9.27 -4.77
C ASP A 527 -60.39 9.57 -5.00
N LEU A 528 -60.05 10.69 -5.65
CA LEU A 528 -58.68 11.13 -5.86
C LEU A 528 -58.05 11.72 -4.59
N GLU A 529 -58.78 12.48 -3.79
CA GLU A 529 -58.30 13.01 -2.50
C GLU A 529 -58.05 11.89 -1.48
N ARG A 530 -58.89 10.86 -1.46
CA ARG A 530 -58.63 9.61 -0.72
C ARG A 530 -57.32 8.95 -1.16
N LYS A 531 -57.10 8.79 -2.45
CA LYS A 531 -55.86 8.17 -2.99
C LYS A 531 -54.61 9.02 -2.72
N LEU A 532 -54.75 10.35 -2.72
CA LEU A 532 -53.66 11.27 -2.34
C LEU A 532 -53.28 11.08 -0.88
N THR A 533 -54.26 11.11 0.04
CA THR A 533 -54.02 10.98 1.48
C THR A 533 -53.51 9.58 1.88
N GLU A 534 -53.94 8.51 1.19
CA GLU A 534 -53.35 7.17 1.30
C GLU A 534 -51.87 7.15 0.87
N ALA A 535 -51.51 7.85 -0.21
CA ALA A 535 -50.12 7.94 -0.70
C ALA A 535 -49.22 8.79 0.23
N GLU A 536 -49.72 9.91 0.74
CA GLU A 536 -49.00 10.74 1.71
C GLU A 536 -48.75 9.99 3.03
N ALA A 537 -49.73 9.22 3.51
CA ALA A 537 -49.57 8.36 4.69
C ALA A 537 -48.54 7.25 4.49
N ALA A 538 -48.42 6.70 3.27
CA ALA A 538 -47.37 5.75 2.91
C ALA A 538 -45.97 6.41 2.89
N GLN A 539 -45.89 7.68 2.44
CA GLN A 539 -44.63 8.42 2.38
C GLN A 539 -44.13 8.83 3.78
N LEU A 540 -45.03 9.23 4.68
CA LEU A 540 -44.68 9.67 6.04
C LEU A 540 -44.14 8.56 6.94
N ASN A 541 -44.58 7.31 6.74
CA ASN A 541 -44.11 6.14 7.50
C ASN A 541 -42.81 5.52 6.94
N GLY A 542 -42.28 6.02 5.83
CA GLY A 542 -41.15 5.45 5.11
C GLY A 542 -39.78 6.12 5.31
N MET A 543 -39.67 7.15 6.16
CA MET A 543 -38.51 8.06 6.14
C MET A 543 -37.77 8.22 7.49
N ALA A 544 -36.88 7.27 7.78
CA ALA A 544 -35.82 7.43 8.77
C ALA A 544 -34.48 6.89 8.22
N ILE A 545 -33.38 7.62 8.49
CA ILE A 545 -32.02 7.38 7.96
C ILE A 545 -31.83 7.81 6.49
N ALA A 546 -31.89 9.11 6.25
CA ALA A 546 -31.35 9.73 5.04
C ALA A 546 -29.85 10.06 5.22
N GLY A 547 -28.96 9.41 4.46
CA GLY A 547 -27.51 9.64 4.54
C GLY A 547 -26.66 8.97 3.45
N GLY A 548 -27.27 8.58 2.32
CA GLY A 548 -26.65 7.66 1.35
C GLY A 548 -25.55 8.26 0.46
N ASP A 549 -25.71 9.51 0.01
CA ASP A 549 -24.94 10.01 -1.15
C ASP A 549 -23.46 10.30 -0.81
N THR A 550 -23.18 10.94 0.34
CA THR A 550 -21.80 11.22 0.78
C THR A 550 -21.04 9.94 1.16
N GLY A 551 -21.73 8.91 1.65
CA GLY A 551 -21.14 7.60 1.93
C GLY A 551 -20.74 6.85 0.65
N TYR A 552 -21.61 6.87 -0.36
CA TYR A 552 -21.39 6.17 -1.64
C TYR A 552 -20.11 6.63 -2.35
N TRP A 553 -19.92 7.95 -2.50
CA TRP A 553 -18.72 8.48 -3.17
C TRP A 553 -17.44 8.29 -2.36
N LYS A 554 -17.51 8.35 -1.02
CA LYS A 554 -16.35 8.10 -0.16
C LYS A 554 -15.86 6.65 -0.28
N ALA A 555 -16.76 5.68 -0.11
CA ALA A 555 -16.40 4.25 -0.20
C ALA A 555 -15.80 3.89 -1.58
N LYS A 556 -16.31 4.51 -2.66
CA LYS A 556 -15.81 4.32 -4.03
C LYS A 556 -14.40 4.86 -4.24
N TYR A 557 -14.05 5.99 -3.61
CA TYR A 557 -12.69 6.53 -3.60
C TYR A 557 -11.72 5.71 -2.74
N GLU A 558 -12.13 5.28 -1.56
CA GLU A 558 -11.30 4.44 -0.68
C GLU A 558 -11.01 3.06 -1.32
N THR A 559 -11.98 2.48 -2.03
CA THR A 559 -11.79 1.25 -2.82
C THR A 559 -10.81 1.46 -3.98
N LEU A 560 -10.90 2.59 -4.70
CA LEU A 560 -9.97 2.93 -5.79
C LEU A 560 -8.53 3.15 -5.31
N LEU A 561 -8.35 3.75 -4.13
CA LEU A 561 -7.02 3.89 -3.51
C LEU A 561 -6.45 2.55 -3.06
N ALA A 562 -7.27 1.65 -2.50
CA ALA A 562 -6.83 0.31 -2.11
C ALA A 562 -6.34 -0.54 -3.30
N THR A 563 -6.97 -0.40 -4.47
CA THR A 563 -6.63 -1.19 -5.68
C THR A 563 -5.38 -0.68 -6.43
N VAL A 564 -4.79 0.45 -6.00
CA VAL A 564 -3.60 1.08 -6.63
C VAL A 564 -2.37 1.04 -5.70
N GLY A 565 -2.53 0.55 -4.46
CA GLY A 565 -1.48 0.48 -3.44
C GLY A 565 -1.03 -0.92 -3.04
N GLY A 566 -1.25 -1.93 -3.88
CA GLY A 566 -0.87 -3.34 -3.66
C GLY A 566 -0.13 -3.94 -4.85
#